data_AF-A0A7X5KR81-F1
#
_entry.id   AF-A0A7X5KR81-F1
#
_cell.length_a   1.000
_cell.length_b   1.000
_cell.length_c   1.000
_cell.angle_alpha   90.00
_cell.angle_beta   90.00
_cell.angle_gamma   90.00
#
_symmetry.space_group_name_H-M   'P 1'
#
loop_
_entity.id
_entity.type
_entity.pdbx_description
1 polymer ?
#
loop_
_entity_poly.entity_id
_entity_poly.type
_entity_poly.pdbx_seq_one_letter_code
_entity_poly.pdbx_strand_id
1 'polypeptide(L)'
;MERNTANKKNEFDLLPEEVKEKGKNIFLKHKDTNLELCQILDVDAELYEGISIEELNFSARVKNSLVQPLADTVVCKTVADVLHLSIPEFKNSFYIGIRGYAEIIIMTQKFIDKKKYFPVRPPDIYDRPDIYKKRLGYAFNHILKGKDYDESLFEEDEQEYINGYKRAFELLDNDLLTAALNRDKYLNQIITALYMFSEPTVNYIAYADKIDAEIDLVPDCIRHKPLKLLLMLYPKSGGFLLSIKDDIKLVELPQYITKAEVRDRDTRSLIEDFLDWLNINFITASREIIKPFKYASDLEKEILCEKSRLKYYKVLGKRYNLLEDEVKDIYTMMIRNIRSSYRYNRYDIFVVIFLMTGRKEMGYDDIKFFSGKEAVDCLWSFVNASPFDFNKKLYRFDSKKKKIIYYDTIDEFI
;
A
#
# COMPACT_ATOMS: atom_id res chain seq x y z
N MET A 1 -48.96 37.48 1.27
CA MET A 1 -47.75 36.80 1.75
C MET A 1 -46.78 36.68 0.59
N GLU A 2 -45.94 37.70 0.41
CA GLU A 2 -44.83 37.64 -0.55
C GLU A 2 -43.83 36.60 -0.05
N ARG A 3 -43.58 35.56 -0.86
CA ARG A 3 -42.52 34.59 -0.60
C ARG A 3 -41.19 35.29 -0.85
N ASN A 4 -40.59 35.76 0.23
CA ASN A 4 -39.24 36.30 0.27
C ASN A 4 -38.25 35.14 0.06
N THR A 5 -38.09 34.64 -1.16
CA THR A 5 -36.99 33.76 -1.54
C THR A 5 -35.75 34.62 -1.77
N ALA A 6 -35.16 35.09 -0.68
CA ALA A 6 -33.78 35.52 -0.70
C ALA A 6 -32.93 34.31 -1.13
N ASN A 7 -32.57 34.25 -2.41
CA ASN A 7 -31.55 33.33 -2.91
C ASN A 7 -30.29 33.57 -2.08
N LYS A 8 -30.03 32.72 -1.08
CA LYS A 8 -28.74 32.66 -0.42
C LYS A 8 -27.72 32.36 -1.52
N LYS A 9 -26.97 33.40 -1.93
CA LYS A 9 -25.81 33.25 -2.79
C LYS A 9 -24.85 32.27 -2.10
N ASN A 10 -24.42 31.25 -2.82
CA ASN A 10 -23.45 30.29 -2.28
C ASN A 10 -22.07 30.96 -2.15
N GLU A 11 -21.14 30.33 -1.44
CA GLU A 11 -19.82 30.92 -1.17
C GLU A 11 -19.04 31.24 -2.47
N PHE A 12 -19.19 30.43 -3.50
CA PHE A 12 -18.59 30.65 -4.82
C PHE A 12 -19.16 31.91 -5.50
N ASP A 13 -20.46 32.17 -5.40
CA ASP A 13 -21.14 33.34 -5.99
C ASP A 13 -20.65 34.66 -5.42
N LEU A 14 -20.14 34.64 -4.18
CA LEU A 14 -19.60 35.78 -3.47
C LEU A 14 -18.12 36.06 -3.81
N LEU A 15 -17.46 35.17 -4.54
CA LEU A 15 -16.06 35.39 -4.95
C LEU A 15 -15.95 36.47 -6.03
N PRO A 16 -14.80 37.18 -6.12
CA PRO A 16 -14.52 38.09 -7.22
C PRO A 16 -14.59 37.39 -8.58
N GLU A 17 -15.09 38.07 -9.61
CA GLU A 17 -15.21 37.50 -10.97
C GLU A 17 -13.86 37.03 -11.52
N GLU A 18 -12.77 37.70 -11.19
CA GLU A 18 -11.40 37.29 -11.58
C GLU A 18 -11.05 35.88 -11.06
N VAL A 19 -11.47 35.55 -9.84
CA VAL A 19 -11.24 34.23 -9.24
C VAL A 19 -12.10 33.17 -9.92
N LYS A 20 -13.35 33.52 -10.26
CA LYS A 20 -14.24 32.62 -11.01
C LYS A 20 -13.69 32.36 -12.42
N GLU A 21 -13.19 33.39 -13.10
CA GLU A 21 -12.54 33.26 -14.41
C GLU A 21 -11.25 32.43 -14.34
N LYS A 22 -10.46 32.54 -13.25
CA LYS A 22 -9.30 31.66 -13.03
C LYS A 22 -9.71 30.18 -13.05
N GLY A 23 -10.79 29.81 -12.35
CA GLY A 23 -11.31 28.44 -12.35
C GLY A 23 -11.73 27.96 -13.73
N LYS A 24 -12.40 28.83 -14.51
CA LYS A 24 -12.79 28.54 -15.90
C LYS A 24 -11.58 28.33 -16.79
N ASN A 25 -10.56 29.18 -16.66
CA ASN A 25 -9.34 29.11 -17.46
C ASN A 25 -8.54 27.83 -17.16
N ILE A 26 -8.45 27.42 -15.89
CA ILE A 26 -7.84 26.14 -15.51
C ILE A 26 -8.60 24.99 -16.18
N PHE A 27 -9.93 24.95 -16.04
CA PHE A 27 -10.74 23.92 -16.71
C PHE A 27 -10.51 23.92 -18.24
N LEU A 28 -10.59 25.08 -18.90
CA LEU A 28 -10.43 25.18 -20.35
C LEU A 28 -9.04 24.78 -20.84
N LYS A 29 -7.98 25.04 -20.05
CA LYS A 29 -6.60 24.63 -20.35
C LYS A 29 -6.45 23.12 -20.32
N HIS A 30 -7.12 22.44 -19.39
CA HIS A 30 -7.00 21.00 -19.16
C HIS A 30 -8.16 20.19 -19.74
N LYS A 31 -9.12 20.84 -20.42
CA LYS A 31 -10.40 20.25 -20.86
C LYS A 31 -10.23 18.98 -21.70
N ASP A 32 -9.15 18.86 -22.46
CA ASP A 32 -8.88 17.73 -23.37
C ASP A 32 -7.77 16.80 -22.86
N THR A 33 -7.50 16.83 -21.55
CA THR A 33 -6.56 15.95 -20.86
C THR A 33 -7.28 14.90 -20.02
N ASN A 34 -6.59 13.83 -19.64
CA ASN A 34 -7.07 12.82 -18.68
C ASN A 34 -6.50 13.06 -17.27
N LEU A 35 -6.04 14.29 -16.98
CA LEU A 35 -5.49 14.61 -15.67
C LEU A 35 -6.60 14.63 -14.62
N GLU A 36 -6.26 14.15 -13.44
CA GLU A 36 -7.07 14.28 -12.22
C GLU A 36 -6.93 15.68 -11.64
N LEU A 37 -7.91 16.11 -10.85
CA LEU A 37 -7.88 17.42 -10.21
C LEU A 37 -6.67 17.56 -9.28
N CYS A 38 -6.28 16.50 -8.58
CA CYS A 38 -5.08 16.47 -7.72
C CYS A 38 -3.81 16.84 -8.49
N GLN A 39 -3.66 16.35 -9.72
CA GLN A 39 -2.53 16.64 -10.61
C GLN A 39 -2.58 18.07 -11.16
N ILE A 40 -3.79 18.63 -11.34
CA ILE A 40 -3.97 20.02 -11.80
C ILE A 40 -3.66 21.02 -10.69
N LEU A 41 -4.00 20.68 -9.45
CA LEU A 41 -3.80 21.51 -8.26
C LEU A 41 -2.46 21.25 -7.56
N ASP A 42 -1.69 20.26 -8.03
CA ASP A 42 -0.40 19.83 -7.44
C ASP A 42 -0.54 19.49 -5.95
N VAL A 43 -1.50 18.60 -5.64
CA VAL A 43 -1.86 18.19 -4.27
C VAL A 43 -1.97 16.68 -4.16
N ASP A 44 -1.54 16.12 -3.04
CA ASP A 44 -1.75 14.71 -2.71
C ASP A 44 -3.19 14.50 -2.20
N ALA A 45 -3.96 13.70 -2.94
CA ALA A 45 -5.36 13.43 -2.64
C ALA A 45 -5.54 12.53 -1.40
N GLU A 46 -4.57 11.69 -1.06
CA GLU A 46 -4.64 10.74 0.07
C GLU A 46 -4.80 11.48 1.41
N LEU A 47 -4.24 12.69 1.51
CA LEU A 47 -4.35 13.58 2.67
C LEU A 47 -5.81 13.99 2.99
N TYR A 48 -6.74 13.76 2.06
CA TYR A 48 -8.12 14.22 2.13
C TYR A 48 -9.15 13.08 2.17
N GLU A 49 -8.73 11.81 2.29
CA GLU A 49 -9.61 10.63 2.31
C GLU A 49 -10.66 10.67 3.43
N GLY A 50 -10.29 11.21 4.59
CA GLY A 50 -11.17 11.28 5.76
C GLY A 50 -12.12 12.50 5.79
N ILE A 51 -12.02 13.40 4.82
CA ILE A 51 -12.70 14.70 4.86
C ILE A 51 -13.95 14.66 3.99
N SER A 52 -15.10 14.92 4.61
CA SER A 52 -16.38 14.94 3.90
C SER A 52 -16.43 16.03 2.83
N ILE A 53 -17.02 15.71 1.66
CA ILE A 53 -17.29 16.67 0.58
C ILE A 53 -18.12 17.88 1.03
N GLU A 54 -18.88 17.75 2.12
CA GLU A 54 -19.65 18.84 2.73
C GLU A 54 -18.78 20.05 3.11
N GLU A 55 -17.52 19.80 3.46
CA GLU A 55 -16.56 20.83 3.86
C GLU A 55 -16.14 21.76 2.70
N LEU A 56 -16.37 21.35 1.44
CA LEU A 56 -16.08 22.14 0.25
C LEU A 56 -17.12 23.24 -0.01
N ASN A 57 -18.24 23.26 0.74
CA ASN A 57 -19.30 24.27 0.64
C ASN A 57 -19.80 24.52 -0.80
N PHE A 58 -19.84 23.47 -1.63
CA PHE A 58 -20.38 23.57 -2.98
C PHE A 58 -21.85 24.00 -2.99
N SER A 59 -22.26 24.63 -4.09
CA SER A 59 -23.65 24.87 -4.40
C SER A 59 -24.43 23.55 -4.43
N ALA A 60 -25.70 23.60 -4.04
CA ALA A 60 -26.57 22.43 -4.04
C ALA A 60 -26.60 21.70 -5.40
N ARG A 61 -26.43 22.46 -6.50
CA ARG A 61 -26.35 21.91 -7.85
C ARG A 61 -25.08 21.09 -8.08
N VAL A 62 -23.91 21.64 -7.77
CA VAL A 62 -22.61 20.94 -7.90
C VAL A 62 -22.59 19.74 -6.96
N LYS A 63 -22.95 19.94 -5.70
CA LYS A 63 -23.02 18.88 -4.70
C LYS A 63 -23.91 17.71 -5.13
N ASN A 64 -25.15 17.96 -5.57
CA ASN A 64 -26.05 16.89 -6.00
C ASN A 64 -25.51 16.14 -7.23
N SER A 65 -24.80 16.84 -8.12
CA SER A 65 -24.19 16.22 -9.31
C SER A 65 -23.02 15.29 -8.96
N LEU A 66 -22.31 15.56 -7.85
CA LEU A 66 -21.18 14.76 -7.37
C LEU A 66 -21.62 13.60 -6.45
N VAL A 67 -22.63 13.81 -5.61
CA VAL A 67 -23.08 12.85 -4.58
C VAL A 67 -24.16 11.89 -5.10
N GLN A 68 -24.91 12.27 -6.15
CA GLN A 68 -25.96 11.44 -6.75
C GLN A 68 -25.85 11.44 -8.28
N PRO A 69 -24.76 10.89 -8.84
CA PRO A 69 -24.53 10.96 -10.27
C PRO A 69 -25.41 9.94 -11.02
N LEU A 70 -25.84 10.28 -12.24
CA LEU A 70 -26.67 9.43 -13.09
C LEU A 70 -25.79 8.50 -13.93
N ALA A 71 -25.67 7.23 -13.52
CA ALA A 71 -25.03 6.10 -14.21
C ALA A 71 -23.55 6.29 -14.66
N ASP A 72 -22.74 5.28 -14.41
CA ASP A 72 -21.32 5.15 -14.83
C ASP A 72 -20.35 6.27 -14.40
N THR A 73 -20.69 7.01 -13.34
CA THR A 73 -19.90 8.14 -12.81
C THR A 73 -19.57 7.92 -11.34
N VAL A 74 -18.38 8.39 -10.92
CA VAL A 74 -17.86 8.22 -9.56
C VAL A 74 -18.70 9.04 -8.57
N VAL A 75 -19.21 8.37 -7.54
CA VAL A 75 -19.95 9.03 -6.44
C VAL A 75 -18.94 9.62 -5.48
N CYS A 76 -18.88 10.96 -5.37
CA CYS A 76 -17.98 11.63 -4.45
C CYS A 76 -18.62 11.80 -3.08
N LYS A 77 -17.98 11.25 -2.04
CA LYS A 77 -18.35 11.38 -0.63
C LYS A 77 -17.31 12.19 0.15
N THR A 78 -16.06 12.15 -0.30
CA THR A 78 -14.91 12.77 0.34
C THR A 78 -14.30 13.85 -0.55
N VAL A 79 -13.40 14.65 0.02
CA VAL A 79 -12.60 15.61 -0.74
C VAL A 79 -11.58 14.90 -1.64
N ALA A 80 -11.03 13.76 -1.20
CA ALA A 80 -10.16 12.92 -2.03
C ALA A 80 -10.88 12.42 -3.29
N ASP A 81 -12.15 12.00 -3.16
CA ASP A 81 -12.95 11.55 -4.31
C ASP A 81 -13.06 12.65 -5.37
N VAL A 82 -13.25 13.90 -4.94
CA VAL A 82 -13.31 15.07 -5.84
C VAL A 82 -11.95 15.36 -6.48
N LEU A 83 -10.86 15.11 -5.75
CA LEU A 83 -9.49 15.30 -6.21
C LEU A 83 -9.06 14.26 -7.25
N HIS A 84 -9.56 13.02 -7.13
CA HIS A 84 -9.32 11.95 -8.10
C HIS A 84 -10.21 12.03 -9.34
N LEU A 85 -11.18 12.95 -9.39
CA LEU A 85 -11.96 13.14 -10.61
C LEU A 85 -11.08 13.65 -11.74
N SER A 86 -11.06 12.88 -12.83
CA SER A 86 -10.48 13.30 -14.09
C SER A 86 -11.39 14.28 -14.83
N ILE A 87 -10.80 15.11 -15.70
CA ILE A 87 -11.54 16.03 -16.57
C ILE A 87 -12.64 15.35 -17.43
N PRO A 88 -12.45 14.13 -17.99
CA PRO A 88 -13.52 13.39 -18.64
C PRO A 88 -14.66 12.98 -17.69
N GLU A 89 -14.37 12.62 -16.45
CA GLU A 89 -15.38 12.26 -15.45
C GLU A 89 -16.18 13.48 -14.99
N PHE A 90 -15.51 14.63 -14.89
CA PHE A 90 -16.18 15.92 -14.76
C PHE A 90 -17.19 16.13 -15.89
N LYS A 91 -16.78 15.95 -17.16
CA LYS A 91 -17.63 16.14 -18.35
C LYS A 91 -18.84 15.20 -18.43
N ASN A 92 -18.73 13.97 -17.90
CA ASN A 92 -19.79 12.96 -17.97
C ASN A 92 -20.86 13.12 -16.88
N SER A 93 -20.65 13.98 -15.88
CA SER A 93 -21.70 14.37 -14.93
C SER A 93 -22.72 15.31 -15.61
N PHE A 94 -23.86 14.76 -16.05
CA PHE A 94 -24.95 15.60 -16.56
C PHE A 94 -25.30 16.65 -15.48
N TYR A 95 -25.47 17.92 -15.89
CA TYR A 95 -25.83 19.12 -15.10
C TYR A 95 -24.71 20.08 -14.65
N ILE A 96 -23.43 19.77 -14.85
CA ILE A 96 -22.32 20.70 -14.55
C ILE A 96 -21.86 21.42 -15.83
N GLY A 97 -22.14 22.73 -15.92
CA GLY A 97 -21.58 23.61 -16.95
C GLY A 97 -20.21 24.14 -16.56
N ILE A 98 -19.55 24.90 -17.46
CA ILE A 98 -18.23 25.54 -17.23
C ILE A 98 -18.16 26.27 -15.87
N ARG A 99 -19.26 26.91 -15.45
CA ARG A 99 -19.36 27.55 -14.13
C ARG A 99 -19.22 26.57 -12.96
N GLY A 100 -19.81 25.40 -13.04
CA GLY A 100 -19.74 24.40 -11.97
C GLY A 100 -18.37 23.71 -11.91
N TYR A 101 -17.68 23.54 -13.04
CA TYR A 101 -16.27 23.10 -13.02
C TYR A 101 -15.36 24.15 -12.36
N ALA A 102 -15.58 25.42 -12.69
CA ALA A 102 -14.86 26.51 -12.03
C ALA A 102 -15.15 26.55 -10.52
N GLU A 103 -16.40 26.29 -10.12
CA GLU A 103 -16.77 26.16 -8.71
C GLU A 103 -16.02 25.01 -8.03
N ILE A 104 -15.98 23.82 -8.65
CA ILE A 104 -15.25 22.67 -8.10
C ILE A 104 -13.78 23.00 -7.92
N ILE A 105 -13.11 23.45 -8.97
CA ILE A 105 -11.67 23.78 -8.94
C ILE A 105 -11.36 24.82 -7.86
N ILE A 106 -12.12 25.92 -7.83
CA ILE A 106 -11.82 27.05 -6.94
C ILE A 106 -12.17 26.73 -5.49
N MET A 107 -13.31 26.09 -5.23
CA MET A 107 -13.71 25.78 -3.87
C MET A 107 -12.84 24.65 -3.29
N THR A 108 -12.44 23.66 -4.10
CA THR A 108 -11.46 22.64 -3.70
C THR A 108 -10.09 23.25 -3.43
N GLN A 109 -9.56 24.09 -4.33
CA GLN A 109 -8.29 24.80 -4.09
C GLN A 109 -8.36 25.68 -2.85
N LYS A 110 -9.43 26.47 -2.69
CA LYS A 110 -9.61 27.33 -1.51
C LYS A 110 -9.70 26.52 -0.23
N PHE A 111 -10.34 25.34 -0.28
CA PHE A 111 -10.39 24.43 0.85
C PHE A 111 -9.00 23.90 1.21
N ILE A 112 -8.22 23.44 0.21
CA ILE A 112 -6.84 23.00 0.37
C ILE A 112 -5.98 24.12 0.99
N ASP A 113 -6.06 25.32 0.41
CA ASP A 113 -5.32 26.51 0.87
C ASP A 113 -5.69 26.90 2.30
N LYS A 114 -6.96 26.71 2.70
CA LYS A 114 -7.48 27.03 4.03
C LYS A 114 -7.15 25.95 5.06
N LYS A 115 -7.22 24.67 4.68
CA LYS A 115 -7.06 23.56 5.61
C LYS A 115 -5.62 23.14 5.82
N LYS A 116 -4.67 23.57 4.96
CA LYS A 116 -3.22 23.38 5.13
C LYS A 116 -2.89 22.18 6.02
N TYR A 117 -3.41 21.01 5.63
CA TYR A 117 -2.85 19.76 6.08
C TYR A 117 -1.52 19.72 5.33
N PHE A 118 -0.48 20.21 5.99
CA PHE A 118 0.87 20.09 5.46
C PHE A 118 1.20 18.57 5.37
N PRO A 119 1.95 18.17 4.33
CA PRO A 119 3.14 18.86 3.87
C PRO A 119 2.91 19.54 2.52
N VAL A 120 2.58 20.84 2.53
CA VAL A 120 3.24 21.69 1.54
C VAL A 120 4.71 21.46 1.82
N ARG A 121 5.51 21.03 0.82
CA ARG A 121 6.96 21.18 0.90
C ARG A 121 7.21 22.55 1.52
N PRO A 122 7.71 22.64 2.76
CA PRO A 122 7.75 23.92 3.41
C PRO A 122 8.58 24.81 2.49
N PRO A 123 8.04 26.01 2.13
CA PRO A 123 8.53 26.81 1.02
C PRO A 123 10.04 26.83 1.08
N ASP A 124 10.66 26.43 -0.03
CA ASP A 124 12.06 26.05 -0.06
C ASP A 124 12.84 27.06 0.76
N ILE A 125 13.41 26.64 1.88
CA ILE A 125 14.00 27.52 2.89
C ILE A 125 15.06 28.47 2.27
N TYR A 126 15.52 28.17 1.04
CA TYR A 126 16.29 29.07 0.18
C TYR A 126 15.61 30.43 -0.08
N ASP A 127 14.27 30.46 -0.20
CA ASP A 127 13.46 31.68 -0.40
C ASP A 127 13.19 32.43 0.91
N ARG A 128 13.57 31.86 2.06
CA ARG A 128 13.41 32.50 3.37
C ARG A 128 14.61 33.40 3.73
N PRO A 129 14.37 34.51 4.46
CA PRO A 129 15.44 35.40 4.91
C PRO A 129 16.49 34.65 5.74
N ASP A 130 17.76 35.04 5.64
CA ASP A 130 18.87 34.36 6.33
C ASP A 130 18.72 34.33 7.86
N ILE A 131 17.94 35.23 8.44
CA ILE A 131 17.64 35.22 9.87
C ILE A 131 16.87 33.98 10.29
N TYR A 132 15.98 33.48 9.42
CA TYR A 132 15.18 32.26 9.60
C TYR A 132 16.09 31.03 9.69
N LYS A 133 17.04 30.93 8.75
CA LYS A 133 18.05 29.85 8.71
C LYS A 133 18.95 29.85 9.94
N LYS A 134 19.36 31.04 10.40
CA LYS A 134 20.19 31.20 11.61
C LYS A 134 19.45 30.78 12.88
N ARG A 135 18.16 31.10 13.00
CA ARG A 135 17.32 30.66 14.13
C ARG A 135 17.22 29.13 14.15
N LEU A 136 16.83 28.51 13.03
CA LEU A 136 16.75 27.06 12.94
C LEU A 136 18.09 26.37 13.24
N GLY A 137 19.20 26.88 12.69
CA GLY A 137 20.55 26.37 12.99
C GLY A 137 20.90 26.47 14.48
N TYR A 138 20.44 27.50 15.18
CA TYR A 138 20.58 27.63 16.63
C TYR A 138 19.81 26.52 17.37
N ALA A 139 18.53 26.29 17.05
CA ALA A 139 17.73 25.23 17.66
C ALA A 139 18.32 23.83 17.42
N PHE A 140 18.67 23.51 16.18
CA PHE A 140 19.22 22.19 15.83
C PHE A 140 20.54 21.91 16.54
N ASN A 141 21.42 22.91 16.66
CA ASN A 141 22.70 22.77 17.36
C ASN A 141 22.50 22.55 18.87
N HIS A 142 21.45 23.14 19.46
CA HIS A 142 21.07 22.90 20.84
C HIS A 142 20.51 21.48 21.03
N ILE A 143 19.61 21.03 20.15
CA ILE A 143 19.07 19.66 20.14
C ILE A 143 20.19 18.63 20.01
N LEU A 144 21.10 18.79 19.04
CA LEU A 144 22.23 17.88 18.82
C LEU A 144 23.13 17.79 20.07
N LYS A 145 23.32 18.89 20.79
CA LYS A 145 24.17 18.97 21.98
C LYS A 145 23.44 18.62 23.28
N GLY A 146 22.15 18.26 23.21
CA GLY A 146 21.31 18.01 24.38
C GLY A 146 21.20 19.23 25.31
N LYS A 147 21.13 20.44 24.73
CA LYS A 147 21.02 21.70 25.47
C LYS A 147 19.63 22.29 25.30
N ASP A 148 19.13 22.92 26.36
CA ASP A 148 17.89 23.70 26.30
C ASP A 148 18.05 24.94 25.42
N TYR A 149 16.96 25.33 24.76
CA TYR A 149 16.85 26.57 23.99
C TYR A 149 15.42 27.13 24.13
N ASP A 150 15.26 28.44 23.94
CA ASP A 150 13.98 29.11 24.12
C ASP A 150 13.07 28.91 22.91
N GLU A 151 12.07 28.03 23.04
CA GLU A 151 11.10 27.73 21.97
C GLU A 151 10.21 28.92 21.59
N SER A 152 10.11 29.96 22.42
CA SER A 152 9.32 31.16 22.11
C SER A 152 9.95 32.06 21.04
N LEU A 153 11.21 31.79 20.67
CA LEU A 153 11.95 32.54 19.64
C LEU A 153 11.60 32.14 18.20
N PHE A 154 10.77 31.11 18.03
CA PHE A 154 10.49 30.47 16.74
C PHE A 154 9.06 30.70 16.29
N GLU A 155 8.90 30.95 15.00
CA GLU A 155 7.61 31.00 14.34
C GLU A 155 7.02 29.58 14.19
N GLU A 156 5.70 29.48 13.99
CA GLU A 156 4.99 28.19 13.92
C GLU A 156 5.57 27.25 12.85
N ASP A 157 5.97 27.80 11.71
CA ASP A 157 6.62 27.05 10.64
C ASP A 157 8.06 26.62 10.99
N GLU A 158 8.83 27.46 11.72
CA GLU A 158 10.15 27.09 12.26
C GLU A 158 10.03 25.95 13.28
N GLN A 159 8.98 25.98 14.10
CA GLN A 159 8.73 24.96 15.11
C GLN A 159 8.41 23.59 14.49
N GLU A 160 7.78 23.58 13.32
CA GLU A 160 7.52 22.35 12.55
C GLU A 160 8.84 21.69 12.10
N TYR A 161 9.78 22.47 11.56
CA TYR A 161 11.12 21.98 11.22
C TYR A 161 11.89 21.46 12.44
N ILE A 162 11.79 22.18 13.56
CA ILE A 162 12.38 21.79 14.85
C ILE A 162 11.85 20.44 15.32
N ASN A 163 10.54 20.23 15.25
CA ASN A 163 9.92 18.97 15.65
C ASN A 163 10.28 17.81 14.72
N GLY A 164 10.35 18.05 13.41
CA GLY A 164 10.85 17.06 12.45
C GLY A 164 12.29 16.64 12.76
N TYR A 165 13.14 17.62 13.11
CA TYR A 165 14.54 17.34 13.49
C TYR A 165 14.66 16.56 14.81
N LYS A 166 13.87 16.88 15.84
CA LYS A 166 13.83 16.12 17.10
C LYS A 166 13.49 14.65 16.87
N ARG A 167 12.45 14.38 16.06
CA ARG A 167 12.03 13.00 15.72
C ARG A 167 13.13 12.26 14.96
N ALA A 168 13.75 12.91 13.97
CA ALA A 168 14.86 12.31 13.22
C ALA A 168 16.08 12.03 14.11
N PHE A 169 16.37 12.90 15.08
CA PHE A 169 17.47 12.74 16.04
C PHE A 169 17.29 11.51 16.95
N GLU A 170 16.05 11.17 17.32
CA GLU A 170 15.77 9.97 18.12
C GLU A 170 15.98 8.66 17.34
N LEU A 171 16.00 8.70 16.00
CA LEU A 171 15.94 7.52 15.14
C LEU A 171 17.21 7.27 14.32
N LEU A 172 18.08 8.27 14.17
CA LEU A 172 19.22 8.24 13.26
C LEU A 172 20.55 8.43 13.99
N ASP A 173 21.63 7.90 13.41
CA ASP A 173 22.95 7.91 14.03
C ASP A 173 23.54 9.33 14.14
N ASN A 174 24.11 9.64 15.30
CA ASN A 174 24.54 10.98 15.71
C ASN A 174 25.63 11.57 14.80
N ASP A 175 26.48 10.72 14.22
CA ASP A 175 27.58 11.13 13.35
C ASP A 175 27.08 11.72 12.02
N LEU A 176 25.95 11.21 11.52
CA LEU A 176 25.34 11.65 10.26
C LEU A 176 24.69 13.03 10.42
N LEU A 177 24.03 13.26 11.56
CA LEU A 177 23.41 14.52 11.94
C LEU A 177 24.46 15.61 12.25
N THR A 178 25.58 15.21 12.88
CA THR A 178 26.72 16.10 13.17
C THR A 178 27.44 16.54 11.89
N ALA A 179 27.63 15.63 10.93
CA ALA A 179 28.21 15.95 9.62
C ALA A 179 27.33 16.93 8.82
N ALA A 180 26.01 16.82 8.96
CA ALA A 180 25.03 17.69 8.31
C ALA A 180 25.07 19.14 8.85
N LEU A 181 25.17 19.31 10.18
CA LEU A 181 25.24 20.63 10.84
C LEU A 181 26.50 21.42 10.52
N ASN A 182 27.61 20.75 10.24
CA ASN A 182 28.88 21.40 9.91
C ASN A 182 28.97 21.88 8.45
N ARG A 183 27.90 21.72 7.65
CA ARG A 183 27.81 22.25 6.29
C ARG A 183 26.48 22.96 6.06
N ASP A 184 26.43 24.26 6.37
CA ASP A 184 25.26 25.15 6.19
C ASP A 184 24.55 25.01 4.83
N LYS A 185 25.30 24.70 3.77
CA LYS A 185 24.77 24.54 2.40
C LYS A 185 23.83 23.33 2.24
N TYR A 186 23.96 22.31 3.10
CA TYR A 186 23.27 21.01 2.97
C TYR A 186 22.31 20.70 4.12
N LEU A 187 22.34 21.48 5.21
CA LEU A 187 21.51 21.29 6.40
C LEU A 187 20.03 21.08 6.04
N ASN A 188 19.52 21.86 5.10
CA ASN A 188 18.12 21.80 4.70
C ASN A 188 17.78 20.68 3.72
N GLN A 189 18.69 20.33 2.81
CA GLN A 189 18.50 19.15 1.95
C GLN A 189 18.49 17.88 2.78
N ILE A 190 19.27 17.87 3.86
CA ILE A 190 19.31 16.78 4.81
C ILE A 190 18.06 16.82 5.69
N ILE A 191 17.64 17.93 6.29
CA ILE A 191 16.39 17.99 7.07
C ILE A 191 15.16 17.63 6.23
N THR A 192 15.06 18.11 5.00
CA THR A 192 14.00 17.72 4.07
C THR A 192 14.09 16.23 3.72
N ALA A 193 15.29 15.70 3.45
CA ALA A 193 15.46 14.27 3.23
C ALA A 193 15.10 13.45 4.49
N LEU A 194 15.48 13.93 5.67
CA LEU A 194 15.19 13.29 6.95
C LEU A 194 13.71 13.34 7.26
N TYR A 195 13.01 14.45 7.02
CA TYR A 195 11.57 14.55 7.17
C TYR A 195 10.85 13.62 6.17
N MET A 196 11.24 13.67 4.89
CA MET A 196 10.66 12.82 3.83
C MET A 196 10.96 11.31 4.01
N PHE A 197 12.09 10.94 4.62
CA PHE A 197 12.41 9.54 4.93
C PHE A 197 11.89 9.08 6.28
N SER A 198 11.92 9.94 7.30
CA SER A 198 11.55 9.57 8.67
C SER A 198 10.04 9.58 8.86
N GLU A 199 9.26 10.46 8.23
CA GLU A 199 7.82 10.49 8.46
C GLU A 199 7.11 9.19 8.02
N PRO A 200 7.34 8.66 6.80
CA PRO A 200 6.77 7.35 6.42
C PRO A 200 7.28 6.21 7.32
N THR A 201 8.58 6.23 7.66
CA THR A 201 9.20 5.19 8.51
C THR A 201 8.67 5.24 9.95
N VAL A 202 8.47 6.44 10.51
CA VAL A 202 7.92 6.68 11.85
C VAL A 202 6.45 6.28 11.89
N ASN A 203 5.67 6.69 10.90
CA ASN A 203 4.26 6.30 10.79
C ASN A 203 4.14 4.79 10.66
N TYR A 204 5.03 4.15 9.90
CA TYR A 204 5.10 2.70 9.76
C TYR A 204 5.47 1.99 11.07
N ILE A 205 6.49 2.48 11.81
CA ILE A 205 6.88 1.93 13.11
C ILE A 205 5.75 2.10 14.13
N ALA A 206 5.18 3.30 14.24
CA ALA A 206 4.06 3.58 15.14
C ALA A 206 2.83 2.72 14.82
N TYR A 207 2.57 2.48 13.53
CA TYR A 207 1.51 1.58 13.09
C TYR A 207 1.82 0.11 13.42
N ALA A 208 3.07 -0.33 13.24
CA ALA A 208 3.50 -1.67 13.62
C ALA A 208 3.39 -1.91 15.13
N ASP A 209 3.77 -0.93 15.95
CA ASP A 209 3.66 -0.97 17.41
C ASP A 209 2.18 -1.02 17.85
N LYS A 210 1.32 -0.25 17.17
CA LYS A 210 -0.12 -0.29 17.40
C LYS A 210 -0.71 -1.67 17.07
N ILE A 211 -0.32 -2.26 15.94
CA ILE A 211 -0.73 -3.63 15.59
C ILE A 211 -0.27 -4.62 16.65
N ASP A 212 0.98 -4.52 17.13
CA ASP A 212 1.50 -5.42 18.17
C ASP A 212 0.69 -5.33 19.47
N ALA A 213 0.23 -4.13 19.84
CA ALA A 213 -0.61 -3.94 21.03
C ALA A 213 -2.05 -4.47 20.86
N GLU A 214 -2.55 -4.50 19.63
CA GLU A 214 -3.95 -4.85 19.31
C GLU A 214 -4.11 -6.31 18.82
N ILE A 215 -3.02 -7.01 18.49
CA ILE A 215 -3.05 -8.36 17.91
C ILE A 215 -3.68 -9.40 18.84
N ASP A 216 -3.54 -9.21 20.16
CA ASP A 216 -4.12 -10.11 21.17
C ASP A 216 -5.63 -9.89 21.33
N LEU A 217 -6.17 -8.78 20.78
CA LEU A 217 -7.59 -8.45 20.79
C LEU A 217 -8.33 -8.95 19.56
N VAL A 218 -7.64 -9.57 18.60
CA VAL A 218 -8.30 -10.16 17.42
C VAL A 218 -8.86 -11.55 17.74
N PRO A 219 -9.93 -11.99 17.02
CA PRO A 219 -10.54 -13.29 17.26
C PRO A 219 -9.57 -14.48 17.18
N ASP A 220 -9.75 -15.46 18.07
CA ASP A 220 -8.87 -16.64 18.17
C ASP A 220 -8.80 -17.43 16.86
N CYS A 221 -9.88 -17.43 16.08
CA CYS A 221 -9.97 -18.16 14.82
C CYS A 221 -8.99 -17.69 13.74
N ILE A 222 -8.37 -16.53 13.91
CA ILE A 222 -7.35 -15.99 13.01
C ILE A 222 -6.00 -15.77 13.69
N ARG A 223 -5.91 -15.81 15.02
CA ARG A 223 -4.69 -15.52 15.81
C ARG A 223 -3.45 -16.33 15.42
N HIS A 224 -3.64 -17.51 14.84
CA HIS A 224 -2.58 -18.39 14.35
C HIS A 224 -2.05 -18.02 12.94
N LYS A 225 -2.62 -17.00 12.30
CA LYS A 225 -2.19 -16.44 11.00
C LYS A 225 -1.13 -15.36 11.24
N PRO A 226 -0.35 -14.96 10.21
CA PRO A 226 0.64 -13.88 10.30
C PRO A 226 -0.02 -12.49 10.36
N LEU A 227 -0.91 -12.29 11.33
CA LEU A 227 -1.81 -11.15 11.41
C LEU A 227 -1.07 -9.82 11.28
N LYS A 228 0.10 -9.70 11.91
CA LYS A 228 0.92 -8.49 11.83
C LYS A 228 1.19 -8.09 10.38
N LEU A 229 1.76 -9.00 9.61
CA LEU A 229 2.11 -8.72 8.22
C LEU A 229 0.88 -8.50 7.34
N LEU A 230 -0.19 -9.26 7.54
CA LEU A 230 -1.42 -9.08 6.77
C LEU A 230 -2.14 -7.77 7.10
N LEU A 231 -2.13 -7.33 8.36
CA LEU A 231 -2.69 -6.04 8.77
C LEU A 231 -1.86 -4.88 8.25
N MET A 232 -0.54 -5.04 8.14
CA MET A 232 0.31 -4.05 7.49
C MET A 232 0.04 -3.91 5.99
N LEU A 233 -0.30 -5.01 5.30
CA LEU A 233 -0.68 -5.00 3.88
C LEU A 233 -2.12 -4.55 3.65
N TYR A 234 -3.00 -4.74 4.63
CA TYR A 234 -4.42 -4.40 4.56
C TYR A 234 -4.82 -3.58 5.79
N PRO A 235 -4.35 -2.32 5.91
CA PRO A 235 -4.45 -1.55 7.15
C PRO A 235 -5.89 -1.26 7.60
N LYS A 236 -6.81 -1.12 6.63
CA LYS A 236 -8.24 -0.91 6.90
C LYS A 236 -8.92 -2.16 7.50
N SER A 237 -8.30 -3.33 7.42
CA SER A 237 -8.83 -4.59 7.98
C SER A 237 -8.65 -4.71 9.50
N GLY A 238 -7.73 -3.95 10.10
CA GLY A 238 -7.48 -4.00 11.55
C GLY A 238 -8.71 -3.60 12.37
N GLY A 239 -9.33 -2.46 12.04
CA GLY A 239 -10.56 -2.00 12.70
C GLY A 239 -11.70 -3.00 12.56
N PHE A 240 -11.88 -3.56 11.36
CA PHE A 240 -12.85 -4.61 11.12
C PHE A 240 -12.65 -5.81 12.07
N LEU A 241 -11.43 -6.31 12.24
CA LEU A 241 -11.16 -7.44 13.14
C LEU A 241 -11.45 -7.12 14.61
N LEU A 242 -11.07 -5.93 15.08
CA LEU A 242 -11.27 -5.50 16.46
C LEU A 242 -12.74 -5.33 16.83
N SER A 243 -13.59 -5.06 15.84
CA SER A 243 -15.03 -4.96 16.05
C SER A 243 -15.70 -6.32 16.29
N ILE A 244 -15.02 -7.41 15.94
CA ILE A 244 -15.57 -8.77 15.88
C ILE A 244 -15.43 -9.46 17.25
N LYS A 245 -16.41 -10.30 17.58
CA LYS A 245 -16.40 -11.05 18.84
C LYS A 245 -15.35 -12.16 18.80
N ASP A 246 -14.78 -12.51 19.95
CA ASP A 246 -13.72 -13.52 20.01
C ASP A 246 -14.17 -14.94 19.63
N ASP A 247 -15.46 -15.25 19.72
CA ASP A 247 -16.04 -16.60 19.63
C ASP A 247 -16.53 -17.03 18.23
N ILE A 248 -16.28 -16.22 17.22
CA ILE A 248 -16.73 -16.45 15.84
C ILE A 248 -15.83 -17.39 15.03
N LYS A 249 -16.43 -18.10 14.07
CA LYS A 249 -15.70 -18.94 13.12
C LYS A 249 -15.20 -18.13 11.93
N LEU A 250 -14.09 -18.57 11.32
CA LEU A 250 -13.51 -17.95 10.12
C LEU A 250 -14.54 -17.79 8.98
N VAL A 251 -15.40 -18.80 8.78
CA VAL A 251 -16.43 -18.82 7.74
C VAL A 251 -17.59 -17.83 8.00
N GLU A 252 -17.71 -17.32 9.23
CA GLU A 252 -18.75 -16.37 9.62
C GLU A 252 -18.28 -14.92 9.45
N LEU A 253 -16.97 -14.67 9.33
CA LEU A 253 -16.38 -13.34 9.16
C LEU A 253 -17.02 -12.49 8.05
N PRO A 254 -17.31 -13.02 6.83
CA PRO A 254 -17.90 -12.21 5.75
C PRO A 254 -19.25 -11.59 6.10
N GLN A 255 -19.99 -12.16 7.06
CA GLN A 255 -21.30 -11.64 7.48
C GLN A 255 -21.18 -10.33 8.27
N TYR A 256 -20.01 -10.07 8.85
CA TYR A 256 -19.73 -8.91 9.69
C TYR A 256 -19.23 -7.68 8.90
N ILE A 257 -19.06 -7.79 7.58
CA ILE A 257 -18.69 -6.67 6.68
C ILE A 257 -19.77 -5.56 6.69
N THR A 258 -20.95 -5.82 7.26
CA THR A 258 -22.04 -4.83 7.40
C THR A 258 -21.87 -3.85 8.56
N LYS A 259 -20.78 -3.95 9.33
CA LYS A 259 -20.52 -3.05 10.48
C LYS A 259 -20.27 -1.61 10.04
N ALA A 260 -20.57 -0.68 10.94
CA ALA A 260 -20.52 0.76 10.66
C ALA A 260 -19.13 1.28 10.25
N GLU A 261 -18.06 0.55 10.60
CA GLU A 261 -16.67 0.84 10.22
C GLU A 261 -16.34 0.49 8.77
N VAL A 262 -17.21 -0.26 8.08
CA VAL A 262 -16.98 -0.81 6.72
C VAL A 262 -18.06 -0.28 5.76
N ARG A 263 -18.32 1.03 5.82
CA ARG A 263 -19.39 1.69 5.05
C ARG A 263 -18.95 2.23 3.69
N ASP A 264 -17.66 2.45 3.46
CA ASP A 264 -17.13 2.82 2.16
C ASP A 264 -16.81 1.58 1.31
N ARG A 265 -16.89 1.75 -0.01
CA ARG A 265 -16.79 0.65 -0.98
C ARG A 265 -15.36 0.11 -1.04
N ASP A 266 -14.37 0.98 -0.87
CA ASP A 266 -12.96 0.67 -1.07
C ASP A 266 -12.40 -0.08 0.13
N THR A 267 -12.68 0.37 1.36
CA THR A 267 -12.41 -0.38 2.60
C THR A 267 -13.14 -1.71 2.62
N ARG A 268 -14.39 -1.75 2.15
CA ARG A 268 -15.09 -3.01 1.98
C ARG A 268 -14.37 -3.95 1.02
N SER A 269 -13.94 -3.47 -0.15
CA SER A 269 -13.17 -4.27 -1.10
C SER A 269 -11.85 -4.77 -0.50
N LEU A 270 -11.13 -3.90 0.23
CA LEU A 270 -9.88 -4.27 0.90
C LEU A 270 -10.10 -5.31 2.01
N ILE A 271 -11.20 -5.23 2.74
CA ILE A 271 -11.60 -6.23 3.73
C ILE A 271 -12.04 -7.53 3.05
N GLU A 272 -12.75 -7.46 1.93
CA GLU A 272 -13.11 -8.63 1.12
C GLU A 272 -11.85 -9.35 0.59
N ASP A 273 -10.87 -8.60 0.07
CA ASP A 273 -9.57 -9.13 -0.35
C ASP A 273 -8.80 -9.74 0.83
N PHE A 274 -8.78 -9.06 1.98
CA PHE A 274 -8.18 -9.57 3.21
C PHE A 274 -8.85 -10.87 3.70
N LEU A 275 -10.18 -10.96 3.60
CA LEU A 275 -10.92 -12.17 3.95
C LEU A 275 -10.68 -13.30 2.96
N ASP A 276 -10.57 -13.00 1.67
CA ASP A 276 -10.11 -13.95 0.65
C ASP A 276 -8.74 -14.51 1.04
N TRP A 277 -7.82 -13.65 1.48
CA TRP A 277 -6.49 -14.03 1.98
C TRP A 277 -6.54 -14.93 3.21
N LEU A 278 -7.34 -14.55 4.22
CA LEU A 278 -7.52 -15.37 5.43
C LEU A 278 -8.09 -16.76 5.12
N ASN A 279 -8.95 -16.84 4.10
CA ASN A 279 -9.60 -18.05 3.63
C ASN A 279 -8.78 -18.85 2.60
N ILE A 280 -7.56 -18.41 2.23
CA ILE A 280 -6.70 -19.20 1.33
C ILE A 280 -6.48 -20.58 1.96
N ASN A 281 -7.15 -21.56 1.35
CA ASN A 281 -6.90 -22.95 1.63
C ASN A 281 -5.65 -23.36 0.85
N PHE A 282 -4.54 -23.42 1.56
CA PHE A 282 -3.24 -23.72 0.97
C PHE A 282 -3.21 -25.09 0.25
N ILE A 283 -3.99 -26.05 0.74
CA ILE A 283 -4.16 -27.36 0.08
C ILE A 283 -4.86 -27.16 -1.27
N THR A 284 -5.91 -26.34 -1.33
CA THR A 284 -6.61 -26.01 -2.58
C THR A 284 -5.73 -25.21 -3.54
N ALA A 285 -4.99 -24.20 -3.06
CA ALA A 285 -4.04 -23.44 -3.88
C ALA A 285 -2.94 -24.36 -4.44
N SER A 286 -2.48 -25.33 -3.66
CA SER A 286 -1.49 -26.34 -4.08
C SER A 286 -2.04 -27.33 -5.09
N ARG A 287 -3.35 -27.66 -5.04
CA ARG A 287 -3.99 -28.64 -5.94
C ARG A 287 -3.84 -28.29 -7.42
N GLU A 288 -3.98 -27.02 -7.79
CA GLU A 288 -3.84 -26.61 -9.20
C GLU A 288 -2.40 -26.74 -9.72
N ILE A 289 -1.40 -26.51 -8.86
CA ILE A 289 0.01 -26.70 -9.22
C ILE A 289 0.37 -28.18 -9.36
N ILE A 290 -0.21 -29.05 -8.53
CA ILE A 290 0.06 -30.49 -8.58
C ILE A 290 -0.84 -31.23 -9.56
N LYS A 291 -1.75 -30.53 -10.24
CA LYS A 291 -2.67 -31.11 -11.21
C LYS A 291 -1.95 -31.91 -12.30
N PRO A 292 -0.84 -31.44 -12.92
CA PRO A 292 -0.06 -32.24 -13.85
C PRO A 292 0.52 -33.51 -13.21
N PHE A 293 0.92 -33.45 -11.94
CA PHE A 293 1.41 -34.62 -11.20
C PHE A 293 0.30 -35.64 -10.95
N LYS A 294 -0.93 -35.19 -10.65
CA LYS A 294 -2.07 -36.10 -10.43
C LYS A 294 -2.35 -36.98 -11.65
N TYR A 295 -2.23 -36.41 -12.85
CA TYR A 295 -2.49 -37.10 -14.12
C TYR A 295 -1.27 -37.84 -14.70
N ALA A 296 -0.10 -37.70 -14.08
CA ALA A 296 1.10 -38.42 -14.50
C ALA A 296 1.03 -39.91 -14.11
N SER A 297 1.72 -40.73 -14.90
CA SER A 297 1.98 -42.14 -14.61
C SER A 297 2.80 -42.31 -13.32
N ASP A 298 2.73 -43.49 -12.71
CA ASP A 298 3.46 -43.78 -11.47
C ASP A 298 4.97 -43.65 -11.66
N LEU A 299 5.48 -44.03 -12.83
CA LEU A 299 6.88 -43.85 -13.20
C LEU A 299 7.30 -42.38 -13.22
N GLU A 300 6.50 -41.51 -13.86
CA GLU A 300 6.77 -40.06 -13.92
C GLU A 300 6.73 -39.43 -12.52
N LYS A 301 5.77 -39.85 -11.69
CA LYS A 301 5.66 -39.40 -10.30
C LYS A 301 6.89 -39.81 -9.48
N GLU A 302 7.31 -41.07 -9.58
CA GLU A 302 8.48 -41.58 -8.87
C GLU A 302 9.77 -40.90 -9.31
N ILE A 303 9.98 -40.72 -10.62
CA ILE A 303 11.14 -39.99 -11.16
C ILE A 303 11.17 -38.56 -10.61
N LEU A 304 10.03 -37.86 -10.60
CA LEU A 304 9.93 -36.50 -10.06
C LEU A 304 10.26 -36.47 -8.55
N CYS A 305 9.61 -37.31 -7.74
CA CYS A 305 9.84 -37.41 -6.30
C CYS A 305 11.30 -37.75 -5.96
N GLU A 306 11.93 -38.66 -6.70
CA GLU A 306 13.32 -39.03 -6.45
C GLU A 306 14.31 -37.94 -6.90
N LYS A 307 13.98 -37.17 -7.95
CA LYS A 307 14.73 -35.98 -8.33
C LYS A 307 14.59 -34.85 -7.32
N SER A 308 13.43 -34.69 -6.65
CA SER A 308 13.21 -33.77 -5.53
C SER A 308 14.21 -34.01 -4.39
N ARG A 309 14.56 -35.29 -4.18
CA ARG A 309 15.55 -35.76 -3.19
C ARG A 309 16.98 -35.77 -3.70
N LEU A 310 17.23 -35.11 -4.85
CA LEU A 310 18.54 -34.93 -5.47
C LEU A 310 19.23 -36.22 -5.95
N LYS A 311 18.49 -37.28 -6.30
CA LYS A 311 19.10 -38.42 -6.99
C LYS A 311 19.58 -38.04 -8.39
N TYR A 312 20.66 -38.70 -8.83
CA TYR A 312 21.25 -38.54 -10.17
C TYR A 312 20.43 -39.31 -11.22
N TYR A 313 20.29 -38.76 -12.43
CA TYR A 313 19.55 -39.39 -13.54
C TYR A 313 20.04 -40.81 -13.83
N LYS A 314 21.36 -41.02 -13.86
CA LYS A 314 21.98 -42.34 -14.04
C LYS A 314 21.54 -43.40 -13.03
N VAL A 315 21.31 -43.01 -11.77
CA VAL A 315 20.85 -43.94 -10.72
C VAL A 315 19.39 -44.33 -10.95
N LEU A 316 18.56 -43.38 -11.36
CA LEU A 316 17.16 -43.62 -11.68
C LEU A 316 17.01 -44.45 -12.95
N GLY A 317 17.82 -44.19 -13.99
CA GLY A 317 17.81 -44.96 -15.23
C GLY A 317 18.09 -46.44 -14.97
N LYS A 318 19.11 -46.75 -14.15
CA LYS A 318 19.38 -48.13 -13.73
C LYS A 318 18.23 -48.77 -12.96
N ARG A 319 17.55 -48.03 -12.09
CA ARG A 319 16.44 -48.54 -11.26
C ARG A 319 15.21 -48.89 -12.09
N TYR A 320 14.91 -48.06 -13.09
CA TYR A 320 13.70 -48.18 -13.90
C TYR A 320 13.94 -48.79 -15.29
N ASN A 321 15.16 -49.28 -15.56
CA ASN A 321 15.58 -49.83 -16.84
C ASN A 321 15.38 -48.84 -18.02
N LEU A 322 15.81 -47.59 -17.80
CA LEU A 322 15.78 -46.48 -18.74
C LEU A 322 17.19 -45.93 -18.96
N LEU A 323 17.41 -45.34 -20.13
CA LEU A 323 18.59 -44.53 -20.41
C LEU A 323 18.55 -43.23 -19.60
N GLU A 324 19.73 -42.66 -19.34
CA GLU A 324 19.86 -41.41 -18.58
C GLU A 324 19.07 -40.26 -19.22
N ASP A 325 19.11 -40.17 -20.55
CA ASP A 325 18.41 -39.14 -21.32
C ASP A 325 16.89 -39.33 -21.28
N GLU A 326 16.38 -40.57 -21.27
CA GLU A 326 14.94 -40.84 -21.15
C GLU A 326 14.39 -40.36 -19.80
N VAL A 327 15.14 -40.60 -18.71
CA VAL A 327 14.77 -40.08 -17.38
C VAL A 327 14.81 -38.56 -17.36
N LYS A 328 15.79 -37.95 -18.03
CA LYS A 328 15.93 -36.50 -18.12
C LYS A 328 14.78 -35.86 -18.90
N ASP A 329 14.34 -36.48 -20.00
CA ASP A 329 13.22 -36.01 -20.81
C ASP A 329 11.91 -36.08 -20.03
N ILE A 330 11.65 -37.21 -19.34
CA ILE A 330 10.50 -37.36 -18.44
C ILE A 330 10.49 -36.26 -17.38
N TYR A 331 11.61 -36.07 -16.67
CA TYR A 331 11.72 -35.04 -15.63
C TYR A 331 11.51 -33.63 -16.20
N THR A 332 12.11 -33.33 -17.35
CA THR A 332 12.01 -32.01 -18.00
C THR A 332 10.59 -31.70 -18.44
N MET A 333 9.89 -32.68 -19.02
CA MET A 333 8.48 -32.57 -19.38
C MET A 333 7.61 -32.27 -18.16
N MET A 334 7.79 -33.04 -17.07
CA MET A 334 7.04 -32.87 -15.84
C MET A 334 7.25 -31.48 -15.21
N ILE A 335 8.50 -31.02 -15.12
CA ILE A 335 8.83 -29.68 -14.63
C ILE A 335 8.21 -28.60 -15.51
N ARG A 336 8.20 -28.76 -16.84
CA ARG A 336 7.56 -27.81 -17.76
C ARG A 336 6.06 -27.70 -17.51
N ASN A 337 5.38 -28.83 -17.30
CA ASN A 337 3.95 -28.85 -17.03
C ASN A 337 3.63 -28.20 -15.67
N ILE A 338 4.40 -28.52 -14.62
CA ILE A 338 4.26 -27.90 -13.31
C ILE A 338 4.52 -26.38 -13.39
N ARG A 339 5.54 -25.95 -14.13
CA ARG A 339 5.82 -24.52 -14.40
C ARG A 339 4.65 -23.82 -15.05
N SER A 340 4.02 -24.46 -16.03
CA SER A 340 2.85 -23.91 -16.71
C SER A 340 1.69 -23.75 -15.73
N SER A 341 1.37 -24.80 -14.96
CA SER A 341 0.32 -24.73 -13.92
C SER A 341 0.61 -23.69 -12.84
N TYR A 342 1.87 -23.53 -12.42
CA TYR A 342 2.27 -22.50 -11.47
C TYR A 342 2.05 -21.09 -12.01
N ARG A 343 2.40 -20.84 -13.28
CA ARG A 343 2.22 -19.54 -13.94
C ARG A 343 0.77 -19.10 -14.04
N TYR A 344 -0.16 -20.06 -14.16
CA TYR A 344 -1.60 -19.80 -14.22
C TYR A 344 -2.29 -19.90 -12.85
N ASN A 345 -1.55 -20.20 -11.79
CA ASN A 345 -2.11 -20.18 -10.45
C ASN A 345 -2.42 -18.73 -10.05
N ARG A 346 -3.60 -18.52 -9.44
CA ARG A 346 -4.00 -17.23 -8.88
C ARG A 346 -3.02 -16.74 -7.81
N TYR A 347 -2.34 -17.66 -7.11
CA TYR A 347 -1.45 -17.34 -6.01
C TYR A 347 -0.04 -17.87 -6.21
N ASP A 348 0.97 -17.05 -5.91
CA ASP A 348 2.35 -17.51 -5.73
C ASP A 348 2.46 -18.19 -4.36
N ILE A 349 2.47 -19.51 -4.37
CA ILE A 349 2.52 -20.37 -3.18
C ILE A 349 3.69 -20.01 -2.26
N PHE A 350 4.87 -19.70 -2.80
CA PHE A 350 6.03 -19.35 -1.98
C PHE A 350 5.85 -17.98 -1.31
N VAL A 351 5.22 -17.02 -1.98
CA VAL A 351 4.84 -15.74 -1.36
C VAL A 351 3.80 -15.98 -0.28
N VAL A 352 2.78 -16.80 -0.55
CA VAL A 352 1.74 -17.12 0.45
C VAL A 352 2.35 -17.75 1.71
N ILE A 353 3.28 -18.71 1.60
CA ILE A 353 3.91 -19.28 2.81
C ILE A 353 4.79 -18.24 3.52
N PHE A 354 5.53 -17.41 2.78
CA PHE A 354 6.32 -16.36 3.39
C PHE A 354 5.45 -15.40 4.19
N LEU A 355 4.36 -14.92 3.57
CA LEU A 355 3.39 -14.09 4.23
C LEU A 355 2.83 -14.80 5.47
N MET A 356 2.43 -16.07 5.35
CA MET A 356 1.89 -16.90 6.45
C MET A 356 2.84 -17.14 7.63
N THR A 357 4.15 -17.11 7.40
CA THR A 357 5.13 -17.53 8.42
C THR A 357 6.01 -16.41 8.92
N GLY A 358 6.14 -15.32 8.15
CA GLY A 358 7.16 -14.29 8.36
C GLY A 358 8.60 -14.82 8.32
N ARG A 359 8.81 -16.09 7.92
CA ARG A 359 10.13 -16.73 7.95
C ARG A 359 10.90 -16.40 6.69
N LYS A 360 12.07 -15.79 6.87
CA LYS A 360 12.98 -15.39 5.79
C LYS A 360 13.67 -16.57 5.09
N GLU A 361 13.65 -17.74 5.70
CA GLU A 361 14.17 -18.96 5.09
C GLU A 361 13.16 -20.10 5.25
N MET A 362 12.96 -20.87 4.18
CA MET A 362 12.09 -22.06 4.21
C MET A 362 12.71 -23.27 3.54
N GLY A 363 12.63 -24.40 4.24
CA GLY A 363 13.04 -25.71 3.78
C GLY A 363 11.89 -26.56 3.24
N TYR A 364 12.23 -27.78 2.83
CA TYR A 364 11.26 -28.78 2.37
C TYR A 364 10.17 -29.05 3.42
N ASP A 365 10.57 -29.31 4.67
CA ASP A 365 9.61 -29.67 5.72
C ASP A 365 8.67 -28.52 6.09
N ASP A 366 9.13 -27.27 5.92
CA ASP A 366 8.29 -26.09 6.10
C ASP A 366 7.17 -26.06 5.05
N ILE A 367 7.50 -26.28 3.78
CA ILE A 367 6.49 -26.32 2.71
C ILE A 367 5.57 -27.53 2.89
N LYS A 368 6.12 -28.69 3.27
CA LYS A 368 5.37 -29.92 3.54
C LYS A 368 4.29 -29.73 4.59
N PHE A 369 4.59 -28.97 5.64
CA PHE A 369 3.63 -28.66 6.70
C PHE A 369 2.37 -27.99 6.12
N PHE A 370 2.52 -27.07 5.17
CA PHE A 370 1.38 -26.35 4.57
C PHE A 370 0.73 -27.10 3.40
N SER A 371 1.53 -27.72 2.53
CA SER A 371 1.06 -28.31 1.27
C SER A 371 0.65 -29.77 1.38
N GLY A 372 1.15 -30.49 2.39
CA GLY A 372 1.09 -31.95 2.47
C GLY A 372 2.18 -32.64 1.63
N LYS A 373 2.32 -33.96 1.83
CA LYS A 373 3.44 -34.78 1.31
C LYS A 373 3.53 -34.83 -0.21
N GLU A 374 2.40 -35.05 -0.90
CA GLU A 374 2.39 -35.15 -2.36
C GLU A 374 2.72 -33.80 -3.02
N ALA A 375 2.19 -32.70 -2.46
CA ALA A 375 2.40 -31.38 -3.03
C ALA A 375 3.83 -30.87 -2.81
N VAL A 376 4.46 -31.16 -1.67
CA VAL A 376 5.82 -30.71 -1.40
C VAL A 376 6.84 -31.36 -2.33
N ASP A 377 6.68 -32.64 -2.68
CA ASP A 377 7.62 -33.30 -3.58
C ASP A 377 7.61 -32.66 -4.97
N CYS A 378 6.43 -32.24 -5.44
CA CYS A 378 6.26 -31.49 -6.69
C CYS A 378 6.85 -30.09 -6.61
N LEU A 379 6.45 -29.31 -5.59
CA LEU A 379 6.91 -27.94 -5.38
C LEU A 379 8.44 -27.89 -5.18
N TRP A 380 8.99 -28.84 -4.44
CA TRP A 380 10.43 -28.91 -4.19
C TRP A 380 11.22 -29.37 -5.41
N SER A 381 10.69 -30.31 -6.21
CA SER A 381 11.29 -30.66 -7.50
C SER A 381 11.34 -29.47 -8.43
N PHE A 382 10.29 -28.66 -8.41
CA PHE A 382 10.16 -27.44 -9.18
C PHE A 382 11.16 -26.36 -8.73
N VAL A 383 11.35 -26.17 -7.43
CA VAL A 383 12.34 -25.25 -6.85
C VAL A 383 13.78 -25.68 -7.16
N ASN A 384 14.07 -26.98 -7.12
CA ASN A 384 15.39 -27.52 -7.45
C ASN A 384 15.71 -27.47 -8.95
N ALA A 385 14.73 -27.27 -9.82
CA ALA A 385 14.93 -27.26 -11.26
C ALA A 385 15.43 -25.89 -11.74
N SER A 386 16.65 -25.84 -12.28
CA SER A 386 17.18 -24.62 -12.90
C SER A 386 16.49 -24.33 -14.25
N PRO A 387 16.22 -23.05 -14.58
CA PRO A 387 16.22 -21.92 -13.67
C PRO A 387 14.90 -21.84 -12.88
N PHE A 388 14.99 -21.74 -11.55
CA PHE A 388 13.86 -21.43 -10.68
C PHE A 388 13.76 -19.91 -10.57
N ASP A 389 12.96 -19.34 -11.46
CA ASP A 389 12.93 -17.90 -11.74
C ASP A 389 11.51 -17.35 -11.62
N PHE A 390 10.81 -17.68 -10.54
CA PHE A 390 9.51 -17.09 -10.23
C PHE A 390 9.69 -15.97 -9.21
N ASN A 391 9.12 -14.81 -9.53
CA ASN A 391 9.16 -13.59 -8.74
C ASN A 391 10.52 -13.32 -8.07
N LYS A 392 11.60 -13.27 -8.86
CA LYS A 392 13.00 -13.09 -8.40
C LYS A 392 13.26 -11.87 -7.53
N LYS A 393 12.31 -10.94 -7.50
CA LYS A 393 12.34 -9.76 -6.64
C LYS A 393 12.04 -10.09 -5.18
N LEU A 394 11.32 -11.19 -4.91
CA LEU A 394 10.84 -11.55 -3.58
C LEU A 394 11.59 -12.71 -2.94
N TYR A 395 12.08 -13.67 -3.74
CA TYR A 395 12.83 -14.80 -3.20
C TYR A 395 13.81 -15.42 -4.20
N ARG A 396 14.75 -16.21 -3.67
CA ARG A 396 15.65 -17.08 -4.43
C ARG A 396 15.78 -18.45 -3.77
N PHE A 397 16.12 -19.46 -4.57
CA PHE A 397 16.52 -20.75 -4.03
C PHE A 397 18.04 -20.83 -3.84
N ASP A 398 18.47 -21.08 -2.61
CA ASP A 398 19.85 -21.43 -2.29
C ASP A 398 20.02 -22.95 -2.35
N SER A 399 20.61 -23.42 -3.45
CA SER A 399 20.86 -24.84 -3.70
C SER A 399 21.88 -25.47 -2.74
N LYS A 400 22.78 -24.68 -2.13
CA LYS A 400 23.76 -25.17 -1.15
C LYS A 400 23.08 -25.42 0.20
N LYS A 401 22.26 -24.46 0.64
CA LYS A 401 21.51 -24.59 1.90
C LYS A 401 20.24 -25.43 1.76
N LYS A 402 19.78 -25.67 0.52
CA LYS A 402 18.48 -26.28 0.19
C LYS A 402 17.34 -25.53 0.86
N LYS A 403 17.36 -24.20 0.73
CA LYS A 403 16.34 -23.32 1.29
C LYS A 403 15.91 -22.27 0.28
N ILE A 404 14.66 -21.88 0.34
CA ILE A 404 14.16 -20.65 -0.27
C ILE A 404 14.50 -19.52 0.70
N ILE A 405 15.15 -18.48 0.19
CA ILE A 405 15.53 -17.27 0.94
C ILE A 405 14.71 -16.11 0.39
N TYR A 406 13.96 -15.46 1.28
CA TYR A 406 13.18 -14.26 0.97
C TYR A 406 14.04 -13.01 1.22
N TYR A 407 13.89 -12.00 0.38
CA TYR A 407 14.64 -10.75 0.53
C TYR A 407 14.00 -9.84 1.59
N ASP A 408 14.83 -8.99 2.20
CA ASP A 408 14.47 -8.16 3.36
C ASP A 408 13.71 -6.88 3.04
N THR A 409 13.52 -6.53 1.77
CA THR A 409 12.95 -5.25 1.40
C THR A 409 11.43 -5.32 1.22
N ILE A 410 10.75 -4.96 2.29
CA ILE A 410 9.42 -4.34 2.24
C ILE A 410 9.47 -2.98 1.53
N ASP A 411 10.65 -2.37 1.35
CA ASP A 411 10.87 -1.14 0.57
C ASP A 411 10.44 -1.23 -0.92
N GLU A 412 10.09 -2.43 -1.42
CA GLU A 412 9.52 -2.64 -2.77
C GLU A 412 8.07 -3.18 -2.75
N PHE A 413 7.42 -3.27 -1.58
CA PHE A 413 6.05 -3.79 -1.44
C PHE A 413 5.00 -2.71 -1.13
N ILE A 414 5.42 -1.48 -0.83
CA ILE A 414 4.56 -0.28 -0.71
C ILE A 414 4.81 0.61 -1.92
#